data_AF-A0A352FQI8-F1
#
_entry.id   AF-A0A352FQI8-F1
#
_cell.length_a   1.000
_cell.length_b   1.000
_cell.length_c   1.000
_cell.angle_alpha   90.00
_cell.angle_beta   90.00
_cell.angle_gamma   90.00
#
_symmetry.space_group_name_H-M   'P 1'
#
loop_
_entity.id
_entity.type
_entity.pdbx_description
1 polymer ?
#
loop_
_entity_poly.entity_id
_entity_poly.type
_entity_poly.pdbx_seq_one_letter_code
_entity_poly.pdbx_strand_id
1 'polypeptide(L)'
;MPDSQRTATHSQTFVVDADDFSFDTVEQENGQATVIRFSIDGTRYVAGDVLLVLSGTDVHFHGMIGKIGEGFGIASDRRGSLLPATVQ
;
A
#
# COMPACT_ATOMS: atom_id res chain seq x y z
N MET A 1 6.97 -27.07 -0.72
CA MET A 1 6.98 -26.33 -2.01
C MET A 1 7.49 -24.95 -1.71
N PRO A 2 8.57 -24.45 -2.33
CA PRO A 2 8.93 -23.06 -2.16
C PRO A 2 7.89 -22.20 -2.88
N ASP A 3 7.37 -21.18 -2.21
CA ASP A 3 6.45 -20.23 -2.81
C ASP A 3 7.12 -19.61 -4.02
N SER A 4 6.47 -19.72 -5.18
CA SER A 4 6.94 -19.08 -6.40
C SER A 4 6.98 -17.58 -6.13
N GLN A 5 8.19 -17.04 -5.95
CA GLN A 5 8.42 -15.62 -5.93
C GLN A 5 8.00 -15.11 -7.31
N ARG A 6 6.75 -14.67 -7.43
CA ARG A 6 6.25 -13.93 -8.59
C ARG A 6 7.06 -12.65 -8.63
N THR A 7 8.17 -12.67 -9.36
CA THR A 7 8.83 -11.45 -9.80
C THR A 7 7.77 -10.69 -10.59
N ALA A 8 7.29 -9.56 -10.05
CA ALA A 8 6.32 -8.72 -10.72
C ALA A 8 7.01 -8.11 -11.95
N THR A 9 7.00 -8.83 -13.08
CA THR A 9 7.67 -8.40 -14.32
C THR A 9 6.95 -7.24 -15.01
N HIS A 10 5.76 -6.86 -14.53
CA HIS A 10 4.95 -5.74 -15.01
C HIS A 10 4.21 -5.04 -13.86
N SER A 11 4.94 -4.61 -12.82
CA SER A 11 4.37 -3.83 -11.72
C SER A 11 4.16 -2.37 -12.17
N GLN A 12 2.95 -1.85 -11.97
CA GLN A 12 2.67 -0.42 -12.09
C GLN A 12 2.76 0.24 -10.71
N THR A 13 3.05 1.53 -10.68
CA THR A 13 3.04 2.31 -9.44
C THR A 13 1.78 3.18 -9.38
N PHE A 14 0.96 2.95 -8.36
CA PHE A 14 -0.11 3.86 -7.96
C PHE A 14 0.47 4.90 -7.00
N VAL A 15 0.61 6.14 -7.48
CA VAL A 15 1.15 7.25 -6.69
C VAL A 15 0.00 8.10 -6.16
N VAL A 16 0.07 8.45 -4.87
CA VAL A 16 -0.88 9.35 -4.19
C VAL A 16 -0.11 10.32 -3.30
N ASP A 17 -0.71 11.49 -3.06
CA ASP A 17 -0.22 12.46 -2.09
C ASP A 17 -0.74 12.10 -0.69
N ALA A 18 0.11 12.20 0.33
CA ALA A 18 -0.19 11.85 1.71
C ALA A 18 -1.30 12.74 2.32
N ASP A 19 -1.43 13.99 1.88
CA ASP A 19 -2.41 14.93 2.44
C ASP A 19 -3.84 14.63 1.96
N ASP A 20 -3.97 14.02 0.79
CA ASP A 20 -5.26 13.66 0.17
C ASP A 20 -5.60 12.16 0.30
N PHE A 21 -4.68 11.35 0.83
CA PHE A 21 -4.81 9.91 0.86
C PHE A 21 -5.48 9.39 2.14
N SER A 22 -6.64 8.77 1.97
CA SER A 22 -7.38 8.12 3.06
C SER A 22 -7.13 6.61 3.07
N PHE A 23 -6.87 6.07 4.25
CA PHE A 23 -6.67 4.64 4.47
C PHE A 23 -7.13 4.22 5.87
N ASP A 24 -7.44 2.93 6.01
CA ASP A 24 -7.61 2.25 7.29
C ASP A 24 -6.34 1.48 7.64
N THR A 25 -5.90 1.57 8.88
CA THR A 25 -4.81 0.73 9.40
C THR A 25 -5.31 -0.69 9.68
N VAL A 26 -4.66 -1.67 9.07
CA VAL A 26 -4.94 -3.11 9.25
C VAL A 26 -3.94 -3.75 10.19
N GLU A 27 -2.66 -3.43 10.02
CA GLU A 27 -1.57 -3.81 10.94
C GLU A 27 -0.69 -2.58 11.22
N GLN A 28 -0.14 -2.51 12.42
CA GLN A 28 0.78 -1.45 12.81
C GLN A 28 1.98 -1.99 13.59
N GLU A 29 3.08 -1.26 13.53
CA GLU A 29 4.27 -1.47 14.35
C GLU A 29 4.79 -0.13 14.83
N ASN A 30 5.06 0.02 16.14
CA ASN A 30 5.57 1.27 16.75
C ASN A 30 4.76 2.54 16.40
N GLY A 31 3.43 2.40 16.25
CA GLY A 31 2.54 3.51 15.89
C GLY A 31 2.53 3.87 14.41
N GLN A 32 3.24 3.10 13.56
CA GLN A 32 3.23 3.24 12.10
C GLN A 32 2.35 2.17 11.47
N ALA A 33 1.53 2.55 10.49
CA ALA A 33 0.69 1.62 9.74
C ALA A 33 1.54 0.80 8.76
N THR A 34 1.73 -0.49 9.02
CA THR A 34 2.57 -1.39 8.20
C THR A 34 1.76 -2.16 7.17
N VAL A 35 0.46 -2.32 7.40
CA VAL A 35 -0.51 -2.82 6.42
C VAL A 35 -1.72 -1.91 6.44
N ILE A 36 -2.12 -1.44 5.26
CA ILE A 36 -3.23 -0.50 5.11
C ILE A 36 -4.25 -1.01 4.10
N ARG A 37 -5.51 -0.61 4.30
CA ARG A 37 -6.59 -0.77 3.35
C ARG A 37 -6.99 0.60 2.81
N PHE A 38 -7.18 0.72 1.51
CA PHE A 38 -7.48 1.99 0.86
C PHE A 38 -8.39 1.79 -0.35
N SER A 39 -9.09 2.84 -0.78
CA SER A 39 -9.91 2.78 -1.99
C SER A 39 -9.04 2.74 -3.24
N ILE A 40 -9.39 1.88 -4.19
CA ILE A 40 -8.64 1.73 -5.44
C ILE A 40 -9.56 1.35 -6.60
N ASP A 41 -9.24 1.85 -7.80
CA ASP A 41 -9.87 1.39 -9.03
C ASP A 41 -9.25 0.06 -9.49
N GLY A 42 -9.93 -1.05 -9.15
CA GLY A 42 -9.53 -2.40 -9.54
C GLY A 42 -9.64 -2.71 -11.04
N THR A 43 -10.12 -1.78 -11.88
CA THR A 43 -10.04 -1.92 -13.35
C THR A 43 -8.69 -1.45 -13.89
N ARG A 44 -7.98 -0.61 -13.13
CA ARG A 44 -6.69 -0.03 -13.52
C ARG A 44 -5.49 -0.70 -12.86
N TYR A 45 -5.64 -1.10 -11.60
CA TYR A 45 -4.55 -1.66 -10.80
C TYR A 45 -4.83 -3.11 -10.40
N VAL A 46 -3.77 -3.88 -10.20
CA VAL A 46 -3.82 -5.31 -9.88
C VAL A 46 -2.91 -5.66 -8.70
N ALA A 47 -3.15 -6.82 -8.08
CA ALA A 47 -2.22 -7.34 -7.08
C ALA A 47 -0.83 -7.57 -7.70
N GLY A 48 0.21 -7.11 -7.02
CA GLY A 48 1.59 -7.03 -7.53
C GLY A 48 2.01 -5.63 -7.99
N ASP A 49 1.08 -4.70 -8.14
CA ASP A 49 1.37 -3.27 -8.27
C ASP A 49 1.89 -2.69 -6.95
N VAL A 50 2.47 -1.50 -7.01
CA VAL A 50 3.05 -0.80 -5.86
C VAL A 50 2.21 0.44 -5.54
N LEU A 51 1.86 0.62 -4.27
CA LEU A 51 1.37 1.88 -3.74
C LEU A 51 2.56 2.71 -3.26
N LEU A 52 2.67 3.94 -3.77
CA LEU A 52 3.63 4.94 -3.33
C LEU A 52 2.88 6.15 -2.78
N VAL A 53 3.00 6.38 -1.48
CA VAL A 53 2.44 7.56 -0.80
C VAL A 53 3.56 8.57 -0.58
N LEU A 54 3.40 9.77 -1.12
CA LEU A 54 4.41 10.83 -1.05
C LEU A 54 3.90 12.02 -0.25
N SER A 55 4.75 12.65 0.57
CA SER A 55 4.53 14.02 1.03
C SER A 55 5.56 14.92 0.37
N GLY A 56 5.15 15.66 -0.65
CA GLY A 56 6.09 16.35 -1.54
C GLY A 56 7.04 15.36 -2.23
N THR A 57 8.32 15.39 -1.87
CA THR A 57 9.35 14.47 -2.41
C THR A 57 9.66 13.29 -1.49
N ASP A 58 9.12 13.29 -0.27
CA ASP A 58 9.44 12.29 0.74
C ASP A 58 8.50 11.08 0.63
N VAL A 59 9.07 9.89 0.71
CA VAL A 59 8.31 8.63 0.66
C VAL A 59 7.79 8.31 2.05
N HIS A 60 6.47 8.32 2.21
CA HIS A 60 5.81 7.96 3.46
C HIS A 60 5.38 6.50 3.50
N PHE A 61 5.16 5.88 2.35
CA PHE A 61 4.81 4.46 2.24
C PHE A 61 5.22 3.94 0.88
N HIS A 62 5.90 2.79 0.87
CA HIS A 62 6.27 2.10 -0.36
C HIS A 62 5.94 0.62 -0.23
N GLY A 63 4.67 0.29 -0.50
CA GLY A 63 4.13 -1.03 -0.23
C GLY A 63 3.60 -1.71 -1.48
N MET A 64 3.87 -3.02 -1.60
CA MET A 64 3.25 -3.84 -2.63
C MET A 64 1.77 -4.06 -2.31
N ILE A 65 0.91 -3.91 -3.32
CA ILE A 65 -0.51 -4.21 -3.25
C ILE A 65 -0.67 -5.72 -3.35
N GLY A 66 -1.01 -6.37 -2.24
CA GLY A 66 -1.14 -7.83 -2.16
C GLY A 66 -2.52 -8.36 -2.54
N LYS A 67 -3.56 -7.53 -2.37
CA LYS A 67 -4.97 -7.89 -2.65
C LYS A 67 -5.74 -6.70 -3.17
N ILE A 68 -6.65 -6.94 -4.10
CA ILE A 68 -7.66 -5.97 -4.57
C ILE A 68 -9.02 -6.69 -4.64
N GLY A 69 -10.08 -6.03 -4.19
CA GLY A 69 -11.45 -6.52 -4.28
C GLY A 69 -12.45 -5.49 -3.76
N GLU A 70 -13.66 -5.49 -4.33
CA GLU A 70 -14.80 -4.65 -3.87
C GLU A 70 -14.48 -3.14 -3.80
N GLY A 71 -13.60 -2.65 -4.68
CA GLY A 71 -13.18 -1.24 -4.70
C GLY A 71 -12.09 -0.87 -3.68
N PHE A 72 -11.50 -1.88 -3.01
CA PHE A 72 -10.42 -1.68 -2.04
C PHE A 72 -9.16 -2.46 -2.40
N GLY A 73 -8.02 -1.89 -2.01
CA GLY A 73 -6.71 -2.53 -2.04
C GLY A 73 -6.17 -2.74 -0.63
N ILE A 74 -5.32 -3.75 -0.46
CA ILE A 74 -4.48 -3.94 0.73
C ILE A 74 -3.02 -3.90 0.29
N ALA A 75 -2.25 -3.00 0.88
CA ALA A 75 -0.82 -2.87 0.65
C ALA A 75 -0.03 -2.99 1.94
N SER A 76 1.22 -3.46 1.85
CA SER A 76 2.09 -3.66 3.00
C SER A 76 3.48 -3.07 2.81
N ASP A 77 3.90 -2.26 3.77
CA ASP A 77 5.27 -1.76 3.94
C ASP A 77 5.67 -1.98 5.40
N ARG A 78 6.22 -3.18 5.68
CA ARG A 78 6.50 -3.61 7.06
C ARG A 78 7.77 -3.02 7.67
N ARG A 79 8.56 -2.24 6.92
CA ARG A 79 9.85 -1.75 7.41
C ARG A 79 10.13 -0.28 7.11
N GLY A 80 9.44 0.30 6.14
CA GLY A 80 9.68 1.68 5.67
C GLY A 80 8.53 2.64 5.93
N SER A 81 7.37 2.18 6.40
CA SER A 81 6.20 3.03 6.57
C SER A 81 6.46 4.15 7.58
N LEU A 82 6.14 5.38 7.18
CA LEU A 82 6.06 6.55 8.03
C LEU A 82 4.60 6.99 8.25
N LEU A 83 3.63 6.27 7.69
CA LEU A 83 2.22 6.58 7.89
C LEU A 83 1.84 6.37 9.35
N PRO A 84 1.22 7.35 10.01
CA PRO A 84 0.73 7.16 11.36
C PRO A 84 -0.40 6.14 11.34
N ALA A 85 -0.43 5.26 12.34
CA ALA A 85 -1.56 4.37 12.51
C ALA A 85 -2.83 5.17 12.81
N THR A 86 -3.87 4.92 12.02
CA THR A 86 -5.22 5.45 12.23
C THR A 86 -5.98 4.51 13.15
N VAL A 87 -6.38 4.99 14.31
CA VAL A 87 -7.29 4.26 15.20
C VAL A 87 -8.71 4.45 14.66
N GLN A 88 -9.45 3.37 14.46
CA GLN A 88 -10.91 3.45 14.29
C GLN A 88 -11.58 3.78 15.63
#